data_AF-A0AB36E733-F1
#
_entry.id   AF-A0AB36E733-F1
#
_cell.length_a   1.000
_cell.length_b   1.000
_cell.length_c   1.000
_cell.angle_alpha   90.00
_cell.angle_beta   90.00
_cell.angle_gamma   90.00
#
_symmetry.space_group_name_H-M   'P 1'
#
loop_
_entity.id
_entity.type
_entity.pdbx_description
1 polymer ?
#
loop_
_entity_poly.entity_id
_entity_poly.type
_entity_poly.pdbx_seq_one_letter_code
_entity_poly.pdbx_strand_id
1 'polypeptide(L)'
;MYGFDCEMDDVIQILKFVHGDERVNLSFDITVNSVRLLFYRNDTLVFDLYREDLLELYLDENGDSLSFKLSDNLIITINFYPEISIFIR
;
A
#
# COMPACT_ATOMS: atom_id res chain seq x y z
N MET A 1 16.89 -1.54 -11.85
CA MET A 1 15.73 -0.65 -12.01
C MET A 1 14.53 -1.48 -11.58
N TYR A 2 14.03 -1.25 -10.39
CA TYR A 2 12.80 -1.87 -9.92
C TYR A 2 11.65 -1.01 -10.47
N GLY A 3 10.73 -1.63 -11.19
CA GLY A 3 9.59 -0.93 -11.79
C GLY A 3 8.41 -0.95 -10.82
N PHE A 4 7.77 0.20 -10.64
CA PHE A 4 6.44 0.28 -10.05
C PHE A 4 5.45 0.40 -11.19
N ASP A 5 4.37 -0.39 -11.17
CA ASP A 5 3.25 -0.20 -12.07
C ASP A 5 2.13 0.49 -11.29
N CYS A 6 1.75 1.67 -11.77
CA CYS A 6 0.64 2.46 -11.24
C CYS A 6 -0.49 2.46 -12.28
N GLU A 7 -1.65 1.95 -11.89
CA GLU A 7 -2.90 2.08 -12.65
C GLU A 7 -3.76 3.13 -11.94
N MET A 8 -3.99 4.26 -12.60
CA MET A 8 -4.82 5.34 -12.06
C MET A 8 -6.12 5.42 -12.86
N ASP A 9 -7.24 5.19 -12.19
CA ASP A 9 -8.57 5.59 -12.63
C ASP A 9 -8.94 6.92 -11.92
N ASP A 10 -9.98 7.62 -12.39
CA ASP A 10 -10.45 8.89 -11.83
C ASP A 10 -10.90 8.76 -10.37
N VAL A 11 -11.19 7.53 -9.91
CA VAL A 11 -11.75 7.22 -8.59
C VAL A 11 -10.88 6.24 -7.79
N ILE A 12 -10.35 5.21 -8.45
CA ILE A 12 -9.56 4.18 -7.80
C ILE A 12 -8.13 4.26 -8.29
N GLN A 13 -7.20 4.41 -7.35
CA GLN A 13 -5.77 4.36 -7.64
C GLN A 13 -5.21 3.05 -7.14
N ILE A 14 -4.52 2.30 -7.99
CA ILE A 14 -3.93 1.01 -7.67
C ILE A 14 -2.42 1.08 -7.89
N LEU A 15 -1.66 0.81 -6.83
CA LEU A 15 -0.22 0.69 -6.83
C LEU A 15 0.17 -0.78 -6.66
N LYS A 16 0.97 -1.30 -7.58
CA LYS A 16 1.47 -2.68 -7.55
C LYS A 16 2.98 -2.65 -7.39
N PHE A 17 3.46 -3.30 -6.33
CA PHE A 17 4.89 -3.44 -6.03
C PHE A 17 5.27 -4.91 -6.03
N VAL A 18 6.39 -5.24 -6.66
CA VAL A 18 6.92 -6.61 -6.73
C VAL A 18 8.40 -6.60 -6.39
N HIS A 19 8.80 -7.44 -5.44
CA HIS A 19 10.19 -7.64 -5.06
C HIS A 19 10.46 -9.14 -4.85
N GLY A 20 11.17 -9.77 -5.78
CA GLY A 20 11.35 -11.23 -5.75
C GLY A 20 10.01 -11.96 -5.78
N ASP A 21 9.76 -12.82 -4.79
CA ASP A 21 8.51 -13.55 -4.64
C ASP A 21 7.45 -12.80 -3.79
N GLU A 22 7.74 -11.56 -3.40
CA GLU A 22 6.85 -10.70 -2.62
C GLU A 22 6.10 -9.72 -3.52
N ARG A 23 4.80 -9.53 -3.26
CA ARG A 23 3.97 -8.56 -3.97
C ARG A 23 3.08 -7.79 -3.02
N VAL A 24 3.02 -6.48 -3.18
CA VAL A 24 2.05 -5.60 -2.51
C VAL A 24 1.12 -5.00 -3.56
N ASN A 25 -0.18 -5.15 -3.36
CA ASN A 25 -1.18 -4.36 -4.07
C ASN A 25 -1.82 -3.40 -3.06
N LEU A 26 -1.73 -2.11 -3.35
CA LEU A 26 -2.34 -1.07 -2.54
C LEU A 26 -3.35 -0.33 -3.40
N SER A 27 -4.60 -0.26 -2.97
CA SER A 27 -5.64 0.47 -3.68
C SER A 27 -6.30 1.51 -2.79
N PHE A 28 -6.59 2.66 -3.36
CA PHE A 28 -7.32 3.75 -2.70
C PHE A 28 -8.58 4.07 -3.48
N ASP A 29 -9.70 4.23 -2.79
CA ASP A 29 -10.94 4.74 -3.36
C ASP A 29 -11.28 6.07 -2.70
N ILE A 30 -11.19 7.15 -3.47
CA ILE A 30 -11.41 8.51 -2.96
C ILE A 30 -12.90 8.81 -2.72
N THR A 31 -13.83 8.05 -3.31
CA THR A 31 -15.27 8.31 -3.13
C THR A 31 -15.76 7.92 -1.75
N VAL A 32 -15.14 6.89 -1.17
CA VAL A 32 -15.45 6.39 0.18
C VAL A 32 -14.29 6.58 1.15
N ASN A 33 -13.21 7.25 0.73
CA ASN A 33 -11.96 7.39 1.49
C ASN A 33 -11.51 6.03 2.05
N SER A 34 -11.36 5.04 1.18
CA SER A 34 -10.95 3.69 1.57
C SER A 34 -9.54 3.35 1.12
N VAL A 35 -8.94 2.39 1.82
CA VAL A 35 -7.68 1.75 1.48
C VAL A 35 -7.83 0.25 1.55
N ARG A 36 -7.26 -0.45 0.57
CA ARG A 36 -7.02 -1.89 0.63
C ARG A 36 -5.55 -2.19 0.44
N LEU A 37 -4.98 -2.96 1.35
CA LEU A 37 -3.60 -3.42 1.30
C LEU A 37 -3.58 -4.95 1.26
N LEU A 38 -3.07 -5.49 0.16
CA LEU A 38 -2.86 -6.92 -0.04
C LEU A 38 -1.36 -7.22 -0.12
N PHE A 39 -0.89 -8.18 0.67
CA PHE A 39 0.49 -8.64 0.62
C PHE A 39 0.54 -10.13 0.32
N TYR A 40 1.35 -10.49 -0.67
CA TYR A 40 1.56 -11.84 -1.13
C TYR A 40 3.03 -12.23 -0.95
N ARG A 41 3.26 -13.49 -0.63
CA ARG A 41 4.57 -14.13 -0.64
C ARG A 41 4.44 -15.49 -1.30
N ASN A 42 5.26 -15.79 -2.31
CA ASN A 42 5.18 -17.01 -3.10
C ASN A 42 3.76 -17.27 -3.63
N ASP A 43 3.15 -16.23 -4.22
CA ASP A 43 1.76 -16.19 -4.71
C ASP A 43 0.66 -16.45 -3.68
N THR A 44 1.01 -16.63 -2.40
CA THR A 44 0.06 -16.84 -1.32
C THR A 44 -0.28 -15.50 -0.66
N LEU A 45 -1.57 -15.18 -0.51
CA LEU A 45 -2.02 -14.01 0.24
C LEU A 45 -1.71 -14.21 1.71
N VAL A 46 -0.87 -13.35 2.27
CA VAL A 46 -0.40 -13.42 3.66
C VAL A 46 -1.08 -12.37 4.55
N PHE A 47 -1.49 -11.24 3.95
CA PHE A 47 -2.15 -10.15 4.66
C PHE A 47 -3.14 -9.44 3.73
N ASP A 48 -4.34 -9.18 4.24
CA ASP A 48 -5.40 -8.41 3.60
C ASP A 48 -5.98 -7.45 4.64
N LEU A 49 -5.91 -6.16 4.34
CA LEU A 49 -6.54 -5.10 5.11
C LEU A 49 -7.45 -4.31 4.19
N TYR A 50 -8.69 -4.09 4.62
CA TYR A 50 -9.63 -3.18 3.98
C TYR A 50 -10.26 -2.25 5.02
N ARG A 51 -10.26 -0.94 4.76
CA ARG A 51 -10.74 0.11 5.68
C ARG A 51 -11.33 1.28 4.89
N GLU A 52 -12.46 1.81 5.33
CA GLU A 52 -13.21 2.93 4.71
C GLU A 52 -13.10 4.24 5.52
N ASP A 53 -11.96 4.43 6.18
CA ASP A 53 -11.72 5.55 7.08
C ASP A 53 -10.30 6.11 6.93
N LEU A 54 -9.80 6.10 5.69
CA LEU A 54 -8.51 6.69 5.31
C LEU A 54 -8.56 8.21 5.51
N LEU A 55 -7.62 8.73 6.32
CA LEU A 55 -7.50 10.16 6.58
C LEU A 55 -6.36 10.80 5.77
N GLU A 56 -5.19 10.18 5.80
CA GLU A 56 -3.97 10.78 5.28
C GLU A 56 -3.12 9.73 4.56
N LEU A 57 -2.45 10.18 3.49
CA LEU A 57 -1.49 9.42 2.71
C LEU A 57 -0.16 10.20 2.66
N TYR A 58 0.93 9.49 2.92
CA TYR A 58 2.28 10.03 2.93
C TYR A 58 3.16 9.19 2.01
N LEU A 59 3.86 9.86 1.10
CA LEU A 59 4.88 9.27 0.26
C LEU A 59 6.23 9.79 0.74
N ASP A 60 7.19 8.90 0.92
CA ASP A 60 8.57 9.31 1.16
C ASP A 60 9.12 10.04 -0.07
N GLU A 61 9.97 11.05 0.17
CA GLU A 61 10.56 11.88 -0.89
C GLU A 61 11.38 11.06 -1.90
N ASN A 62 11.96 9.94 -1.45
CA ASN A 62 12.74 9.05 -2.32
C ASN A 62 11.85 7.99 -3.01
N GLY A 63 10.57 7.90 -2.64
CA GLY A 63 9.66 6.85 -3.10
C GLY A 63 9.94 5.48 -2.50
N ASP A 64 10.76 5.41 -1.44
CA ASP A 64 11.17 4.15 -0.80
C ASP A 64 10.12 3.61 0.17
N SER A 65 9.20 4.47 0.62
CA SER A 65 8.12 4.07 1.51
C SER A 65 6.82 4.84 1.27
N LEU A 66 5.72 4.23 1.68
CA LEU A 66 4.39 4.81 1.69
C LEU A 66 3.76 4.56 3.05
N SER A 67 3.19 5.61 3.66
CA SER A 67 2.41 5.48 4.89
C SER A 67 0.99 5.97 4.72
N PHE A 68 0.05 5.38 5.44
CA PHE A 68 -1.31 5.87 5.54
C PHE A 68 -1.82 5.84 6.97
N LYS A 69 -2.72 6.79 7.28
CA LYS A 69 -3.34 6.94 8.59
C LYS A 69 -4.85 6.75 8.52
N LEU A 70 -5.39 6.00 9.47
CA LEU A 70 -6.82 5.76 9.62
C LEU A 70 -7.43 6.56 10.79
N SER A 71 -8.75 6.55 10.90
CA SER A 71 -9.48 7.39 11.86
C SER A 71 -9.25 7.04 13.33
N ASP A 72 -8.87 5.80 13.63
CA ASP A 72 -8.48 5.31 14.94
C ASP A 72 -7.03 5.66 15.32
N ASN A 73 -6.35 6.47 14.50
CA ASN A 73 -4.93 6.77 14.54
C ASN A 73 -4.02 5.57 14.25
N LEU A 74 -4.54 4.47 13.69
CA LEU A 74 -3.69 3.40 13.16
C LEU A 74 -2.86 3.96 12.01
N ILE A 75 -1.54 3.79 12.09
CA ILE A 75 -0.62 4.17 11.04
C ILE A 75 0.02 2.92 10.47
N ILE A 76 -0.06 2.77 9.16
CA ILE A 76 0.57 1.67 8.44
C ILE A 76 1.62 2.25 7.51
N THR A 77 2.82 1.72 7.60
CA THR A 77 3.95 2.09 6.75
C THR A 77 4.42 0.86 5.97
N ILE A 78 4.57 1.02 4.67
CA ILE A 78 5.11 0.02 3.75
C ILE A 78 6.46 0.56 3.28
N ASN A 79 7.54 -0.14 3.59
CA ASN A 79 8.85 0.08 3.00
C ASN A 79 9.02 -0.87 1.83
N PHE A 80 9.49 -0.35 0.69
CA PHE A 80 9.67 -1.14 -0.53
C PHE A 80 11.11 -1.67 -0.69
N TYR A 81 12.08 -1.04 -0.02
CA TYR A 81 13.50 -1.39 -0.12
C TYR A 81 14.18 -1.51 1.24
N PRO A 82 15.23 -2.36 1.35
CA PRO A 82 15.71 -3.29 0.33
C PRO A 82 14.82 -4.52 0.13
N GLU A 83 13.89 -4.75 1.05
CA GLU A 83 12.91 -5.84 1.08
C GLU A 83 11.56 -5.27 1.53
N ILE A 84 10.45 -5.89 1.12
CA ILE A 84 9.13 -5.35 1.44
C ILE A 84 8.84 -5.59 2.93
N SER A 85 8.59 -4.50 3.66
CA SER A 85 8.28 -4.56 5.08
C SER A 85 7.04 -3.73 5.40
N ILE A 86 6.12 -4.29 6.19
CA ILE A 86 4.89 -3.63 6.62
C ILE A 86 4.95 -3.42 8.13
N PHE A 87 4.82 -2.18 8.57
CA PHE A 87 4.79 -1.78 9.97
C PHE A 87 3.40 -1.25 10.32
N ILE A 88 2.86 -1.70 11.44
CA ILE A 88 1.56 -1.27 11.98
C ILE A 88 1.83 -0.64 13.35
N ARG A 89 1.36 0.60 13.56
CA ARG A 89 1.59 1.40 14.77
C ARG A 89 0.30 2.01 15.29
#